data_AF-A0A846PFA8-F1
#
_entry.id   AF-A0A846PFA8-F1
#
_cell.length_a   1.000
_cell.length_b   1.000
_cell.length_c   1.000
_cell.angle_alpha   90.00
_cell.angle_beta   90.00
_cell.angle_gamma   90.00
#
_symmetry.space_group_name_H-M   'P 1'
#
loop_
_entity.id
_entity.type
_entity.pdbx_description
1 polymer ?
#
loop_
_entity_poly.entity_id
_entity_poly.type
_entity_poly.pdbx_seq_one_letter_code
_entity_poly.pdbx_strand_id
1 'polypeptide(L)' 'MVNWEYKVLPLKTKVHADRLITEGKPRIESVQDELNVLGKDGWELVSVQNIRLEDGKLFTVAYLKRQRR' A
#
# COMPACT_ATOMS: atom_id res chain seq x y z
N MET A 1 28.32 -6.29 -5.48
CA MET A 1 26.98 -6.91 -5.63
C MET A 1 25.98 -5.98 -4.97
N VAL A 2 24.89 -5.63 -5.65
CA VAL A 2 23.90 -4.69 -5.08
C VAL A 2 23.08 -5.44 -4.03
N ASN A 3 23.10 -4.96 -2.78
CA ASN A 3 22.30 -5.52 -1.70
C ASN A 3 20.95 -4.81 -1.66
N TRP A 4 19.86 -5.56 -1.76
CA TRP A 4 18.48 -5.03 -1.73
C TRP A 4 17.83 -5.30 -0.38
N GLU A 5 17.12 -4.30 0.13
CA GLU A 5 16.22 -4.39 1.28
C GLU A 5 14.78 -4.42 0.78
N TYR A 6 13.91 -5.21 1.40
CA TYR A 6 12.50 -5.35 1.02
C TYR A 6 11.59 -5.03 2.19
N LYS A 7 10.48 -4.33 1.90
CA LYS A 7 9.46 -3.97 2.88
C LYS A 7 8.08 -4.27 2.32
N VAL A 8 7.22 -4.84 3.15
CA VAL A 8 5.83 -5.15 2.83
C VAL A 8 4.93 -4.20 3.61
N LEU A 9 4.05 -3.49 2.92
CA LEU A 9 3.11 -2.56 3.54
C LEU A 9 1.67 -2.99 3.26
N PRO A 10 0.91 -3.37 4.30
CA PRO A 10 -0.52 -3.52 4.17
C PRO A 10 -1.13 -2.14 4.01
N LEU A 11 -1.59 -1.82 2.82
CA LEU A 11 -2.40 -0.64 2.58
C LEU A 11 -3.77 -0.93 3.19
N LYS A 12 -4.07 -0.28 4.33
CA LYS A 12 -5.43 -0.24 4.85
C LYS A 12 -6.26 0.66 3.93
N THR A 13 -6.63 0.13 2.79
CA THR A 13 -7.80 0.60 2.06
C THR A 13 -9.00 0.31 2.95
N LYS A 14 -9.32 1.23 3.87
CA LYS A 14 -10.67 1.35 4.43
C LYS A 14 -11.60 1.78 3.28
N VAL A 15 -11.72 0.95 2.25
CA VAL A 15 -12.87 0.99 1.37
C VAL A 15 -13.97 0.44 2.26
N HIS A 16 -14.64 1.33 2.99
CA HIS A 16 -15.97 1.05 3.48
C HIS A 16 -16.78 0.79 2.22
N ALA A 17 -16.86 -0.48 1.80
CA ALA A 17 -17.87 -0.96 0.87
C ALA A 17 -19.22 -1.02 1.61
N ASP A 18 -19.49 -0.04 2.47
CA ASP A 18 -20.73 0.10 3.19
C ASP A 18 -21.69 0.84 2.26
N ARG A 19 -22.12 0.09 1.23
CA ARG A 19 -23.43 0.14 0.58
C ARG A 19 -24.10 1.48 0.20
N LEU A 20 -23.44 2.62 0.29
CA LEU A 20 -24.02 3.94 0.03
C LEU A 20 -22.95 4.93 -0.42
N ILE A 21 -23.41 5.95 -1.15
CA ILE A 21 -22.72 7.19 -1.55
C ILE A 21 -22.25 7.20 -3.01
N THR A 22 -23.22 7.40 -3.90
CA THR A 22 -23.40 8.70 -4.57
C THR A 22 -22.12 9.57 -4.65
N GLU A 23 -21.44 9.57 -5.79
CA GLU A 23 -20.52 10.66 -6.22
C GLU A 23 -19.34 11.06 -5.30
N GLY A 24 -18.99 10.27 -4.28
CA GLY A 24 -17.83 10.56 -3.42
C GLY A 24 -16.58 9.84 -3.91
N LYS A 25 -15.67 10.53 -4.62
CA LYS A 25 -14.35 9.97 -4.96
C LYS A 25 -13.66 9.48 -3.67
N PRO A 26 -13.15 8.24 -3.61
CA PRO A 26 -12.43 7.75 -2.44
C PRO A 26 -11.26 8.69 -2.15
N ARG A 27 -11.22 9.28 -0.94
CA ARG A 27 -10.10 10.15 -0.52
C ARG A 27 -8.89 9.28 -0.15
N ILE A 28 -7.85 9.36 -0.99
CA ILE A 28 -6.57 8.62 -0.88
C ILE A 28 -5.56 9.35 0.03
N GLU A 29 -5.96 10.45 0.68
CA GLU A 29 -5.07 11.35 1.44
C GLU A 29 -4.19 10.62 2.49
N SER A 30 -4.71 9.61 3.19
CA SER A 30 -3.93 8.87 4.22
C SER A 30 -2.79 8.01 3.68
N VAL A 31 -2.88 7.54 2.43
CA VAL A 31 -1.86 6.64 1.86
C VAL A 31 -0.79 7.44 1.11
N GLN A 32 -1.17 8.58 0.52
CA GLN A 32 -0.27 9.40 -0.26
C GLN A 32 0.89 9.96 0.57
N ASP A 33 0.65 10.39 1.81
CA ASP A 33 1.71 10.90 2.69
C ASP A 33 2.71 9.81 3.08
N GLU A 34 2.22 8.61 3.40
CA GLU A 34 3.09 7.46 3.69
C GLU A 34 3.94 7.08 2.46
N LEU A 35 3.34 7.05 1.27
CA LEU A 35 4.05 6.79 0.02
C LEU A 35 5.10 7.86 -0.29
N ASN A 36 4.78 9.14 -0.03
CA ASN A 36 5.72 10.24 -0.21
C ASN A 36 6.93 10.12 0.72
N VAL A 37 6.73 9.71 1.99
CA VAL A 37 7.83 9.45 2.93
C VAL A 37 8.70 8.29 2.43
N LEU A 38 8.08 7.20 1.99
CA LEU A 38 8.80 6.03 1.48
C LEU A 38 9.63 6.36 0.24
N GLY A 39 9.08 7.16 -0.68
CA GLY A 39 9.81 7.63 -1.86
C GLY A 39 11.03 8.48 -1.48
N LYS A 40 10.90 9.39 -0.48
CA LYS A 40 12.04 10.16 0.05
C LYS A 40 13.12 9.28 0.65
N ASP A 41 12.73 8.18 1.31
CA ASP A 41 13.62 7.21 1.93
C ASP A 41 14.30 6.24 0.94
N GLY A 42 14.02 6.39 -0.37
CA GLY A 42 14.60 5.59 -1.44
C GLY A 42 13.92 4.24 -1.64
N TRP A 43 12.69 4.07 -1.14
CA TRP A 43 11.88 2.89 -1.42
C TRP A 43 11.20 3.01 -2.79
N GLU A 44 11.31 1.95 -3.57
CA GLU A 44 10.71 1.80 -4.89
C GLU A 44 9.61 0.74 -4.83
N LEU A 45 8.46 1.03 -5.45
CA LEU A 45 7.37 0.05 -5.58
C LEU A 45 7.79 -1.07 -6.55
N VAL A 46 7.61 -2.31 -6.11
CA VAL A 46 7.84 -3.52 -6.91
C VAL A 46 6.52 -4.08 -7.45
N SER A 47 5.52 -4.22 -6.57
CA SER A 47 4.23 -4.81 -6.92
C SER A 47 3.15 -4.45 -5.91
N VAL A 48 1.89 -4.59 -6.32
CA VAL A 48 0.72 -4.47 -5.46
C VAL A 48 -0.15 -5.71 -5.64
N GLN A 49 -0.54 -6.36 -4.55
CA GLN A 49 -1.37 -7.56 -4.57
C GLN A 49 -2.56 -7.41 -3.62
N ASN A 50 -3.72 -7.84 -4.06
CA ASN A 50 -4.87 -8.02 -3.18
C ASN A 50 -4.82 -9.43 -2.58
N ILE A 51 -4.79 -9.53 -1.26
CA ILE A 51 -4.86 -10.78 -0.52
C ILE A 51 -6.18 -10.87 0.22
N ARG A 52 -6.77 -12.06 0.24
CA ARG A 52 -7.93 -12.38 1.08
C ARG A 52 -7.43 -13.22 2.24
N LEU A 53 -7.64 -12.76 3.46
CA LEU A 53 -7.33 -13.53 4.66
C LEU A 53 -8.42 -14.58 4.90
N GLU A 54 -8.12 -15.58 5.75
CA GLU A 54 -9.05 -16.66 6.09
C GLU A 54 -10.35 -16.16 6.72
N ASP A 55 -10.32 -15.01 7.38
CA ASP A 55 -11.49 -14.34 7.95
C ASP A 55 -12.35 -13.58 6.90
N GLY A 56 -12.03 -13.73 5.62
CA GLY A 56 -12.74 -13.12 4.50
C GLY A 56 -12.38 -11.65 4.25
N LYS A 57 -11.53 -11.03 5.08
CA LYS A 57 -11.10 -9.64 4.88
C LYS A 57 -10.20 -9.52 3.66
N LEU A 58 -10.45 -8.50 2.86
CA LEU A 58 -9.62 -8.12 1.73
C LEU A 58 -8.60 -7.07 2.17
N PHE A 59 -7.33 -7.33 1.89
CA PHE A 59 -6.23 -6.40 2.10
C PHE A 59 -5.51 -6.16 0.79
N THR A 60 -5.10 -4.91 0.56
CA THR A 60 -4.16 -4.58 -0.51
C THR A 60 -2.77 -4.47 0.11
N VAL A 61 -1.80 -5.15 -0.48
CA VAL A 61 -0.42 -5.21 0.00
C VAL A 61 0.50 -4.63 -1.07
N ALA A 62 1.34 -3.68 -0.69
CA ALA A 62 2.40 -3.15 -1.54
C ALA A 62 3.75 -3.76 -1.14
N TYR A 63 4.51 -4.20 -2.13
CA TYR A 63 5.87 -4.68 -1.99
C TYR A 63 6.83 -3.59 -2.45
N LEU A 64 7.75 -3.19 -1.58
CA LEU A 64 8.75 -2.18 -1.89
C LEU A 64 10.15 -2.75 -1.75
N LYS A 65 11.08 -2.21 -2.53
CA LYS A 65 12.50 -2.50 -2.43
C LYS A 65 13.29 -1.21 -2.27
N ARG A 66 14.47 -1.29 -1.66
CA ARG A 66 15.43 -0.20 -1.56
C ARG A 66 16.84 -0.75 -1.69
N GLN A 67 17.73 -0.04 -2.36
CA GLN A 67 19.14 -0.42 -2.36
C GLN A 67 19.77 -0.09 -1.00
N ARG A 68 20.40 -1.07 -0.38
CA ARG A 68 21.20 -0.89 0.83
C ARG A 68 22.46 -0.12 0.44
N ARG A 69 22.61 1.09 0.98
CA ARG A 69 23.86 1.86 0.89
C ARG A 69 24.92 1.26 1.79
#